data_AF-A0A925IJR7-F1
#
_entry.id   AF-A0A925IJR7-F1
#
_cell.length_a   1.000
_cell.length_b   1.000
_cell.length_c   1.000
_cell.angle_alpha   90.00
_cell.angle_beta   90.00
_cell.angle_gamma   90.00
#
_symmetry.space_group_name_H-M   'P 1'
#
loop_
_entity.id
_entity.type
_entity.pdbx_description
1 polymer ?
#
loop_
_entity_poly.entity_id
_entity_poly.type
_entity_poly.pdbx_seq_one_letter_code
_entity_poly.pdbx_strand_id
1 'polypeptide(L)'
;MMRTIKTEIINWLQSKRRAINLFIGLSAVVIYEVMRAYYRPFIYTNGINDFYIADTLGNSLGTIATVFVFVSVLGTDHAKDIFLIRTVTIAVIVYELAHPLLGKTIDPLDIIATVVAGIFSEILYRVIHRS
;
A
#
# COMPACT_ATOMS: atom_id res chain seq x y z
N MET A 1 23.77 6.94 -26.43
CA MET A 1 23.35 5.53 -26.60
C MET A 1 21.88 5.42 -26.19
N MET A 2 20.96 5.33 -27.15
CA MET A 2 19.52 5.35 -26.89
C MET A 2 19.07 3.95 -26.46
N ARG A 3 18.78 3.75 -25.16
CA ARG A 3 18.15 2.51 -24.69
C ARG A 3 16.75 2.45 -25.29
N THR A 4 16.45 1.36 -26.00
CA THR A 4 15.10 1.08 -26.49
C THR A 4 14.18 0.78 -25.31
N ILE A 5 12.96 1.31 -25.32
CA ILE A 5 11.91 1.08 -24.30
C ILE A 5 11.76 -0.42 -23.97
N LYS A 6 11.86 -1.28 -24.99
CA LYS A 6 11.83 -2.73 -24.85
C LYS A 6 12.89 -3.27 -23.88
N THR A 7 14.11 -2.73 -23.94
CA THR A 7 15.23 -3.13 -23.09
C THR A 7 15.00 -2.71 -21.64
N GLU A 8 14.39 -1.55 -21.40
CA GLU A 8 14.03 -1.10 -20.04
C GLU A 8 12.92 -1.96 -19.44
N ILE A 9 11.90 -2.32 -20.21
CA ILE A 9 10.82 -3.22 -19.76
C ILE A 9 11.38 -4.60 -19.41
N ILE A 10 12.25 -5.17 -20.24
CA ILE A 10 12.88 -6.47 -19.97
C ILE A 10 13.72 -6.40 -18.68
N ASN A 11 14.54 -5.37 -18.53
CA ASN A 11 15.34 -5.17 -17.32
C ASN A 11 14.47 -4.93 -16.07
N TRP A 12 13.32 -4.26 -16.23
CA TRP A 12 12.34 -4.08 -15.16
C TRP A 12 11.74 -5.42 -14.73
N LEU A 13 11.30 -6.24 -15.70
CA LEU A 13 10.73 -7.58 -15.47
C LEU A 13 11.75 -8.52 -14.81
N GLN A 14 13.03 -8.37 -15.14
CA GLN A 14 14.11 -9.18 -14.56
C GLN A 14 14.52 -8.72 -13.15
N SER A 15 14.05 -7.57 -12.68
CA SER A 15 14.39 -7.09 -11.34
C SER A 15 13.61 -7.85 -10.26
N LYS A 16 14.28 -8.82 -9.63
CA LYS A 16 13.75 -9.59 -8.48
C LYS A 16 13.13 -8.68 -7.41
N ARG A 17 13.79 -7.58 -7.08
CA ARG A 17 13.31 -6.59 -6.08
C ARG A 17 11.96 -6.00 -6.48
N ARG A 18 11.83 -5.52 -7.72
CA ARG A 18 10.59 -4.92 -8.23
C ARG A 18 9.47 -5.95 -8.33
N ALA A 19 9.77 -7.16 -8.79
CA ALA A 19 8.81 -8.25 -8.87
C ALA A 19 8.26 -8.64 -7.48
N ILE A 20 9.12 -8.72 -6.46
CA ILE A 20 8.70 -8.98 -5.07
C ILE A 20 7.79 -7.85 -4.56
N ASN A 21 8.17 -6.59 -4.76
CA ASN A 21 7.36 -5.46 -4.33
C ASN A 21 5.99 -5.45 -5.02
N LEU A 22 5.95 -5.69 -6.33
CA LEU A 22 4.67 -5.78 -7.05
C LEU A 22 3.81 -6.92 -6.50
N PHE A 23 4.41 -8.09 -6.25
CA PHE A 23 3.70 -9.23 -5.69
C PHE A 23 3.09 -8.92 -4.32
N ILE A 24 3.82 -8.23 -3.43
CA ILE A 24 3.30 -7.77 -2.13
C ILE A 24 2.10 -6.83 -2.34
N GLY A 25 2.24 -5.84 -3.23
CA GLY A 25 1.18 -4.88 -3.52
C GLY A 25 -0.08 -5.53 -4.06
N LEU A 26 0.05 -6.43 -5.04
CA LEU A 26 -1.08 -7.17 -5.60
C LEU A 26 -1.70 -8.13 -4.58
N SER A 27 -0.89 -8.77 -3.73
CA SER A 27 -1.39 -9.62 -2.66
C SER A 27 -2.23 -8.82 -1.67
N ALA A 28 -1.82 -7.59 -1.31
CA ALA A 28 -2.60 -6.73 -0.44
C ALA A 28 -3.96 -6.36 -1.06
N VAL A 29 -4.05 -6.13 -2.37
CA VAL A 29 -5.32 -5.92 -3.08
C VAL A 29 -6.22 -7.16 -2.99
N VAL A 30 -5.68 -8.35 -3.26
CA VAL A 30 -6.45 -9.60 -3.19
C VAL A 30 -6.95 -9.85 -1.77
N ILE A 31 -6.09 -9.67 -0.77
CA ILE A 31 -6.47 -9.81 0.65
C ILE A 31 -7.55 -8.78 0.99
N TYR A 32 -7.42 -7.54 0.54
CA TYR A 32 -8.43 -6.50 0.77
C TYR A 32 -9.80 -6.91 0.21
N GLU A 33 -9.86 -7.37 -1.04
CA GLU A 33 -11.14 -7.78 -1.64
C GLU A 33 -11.76 -8.97 -0.91
N VAL A 34 -10.94 -9.94 -0.49
CA VAL A 34 -11.43 -11.07 0.33
C VAL A 34 -11.94 -10.59 1.69
N MET A 35 -11.19 -9.73 2.39
CA MET A 35 -11.60 -9.23 3.69
C MET A 35 -12.85 -8.35 3.58
N ARG A 36 -12.95 -7.53 2.53
CA ARG A 36 -14.14 -6.72 2.26
C ARG A 36 -15.37 -7.58 1.96
N ALA A 37 -15.21 -8.67 1.21
CA ALA A 37 -16.32 -9.52 0.80
C ALA A 37 -16.79 -10.48 1.91
N TYR A 38 -15.90 -10.96 2.76
CA TYR A 38 -16.21 -12.01 3.74
C TYR A 38 -16.01 -11.56 5.19
N TYR A 39 -14.84 -11.00 5.52
CA TYR A 39 -14.50 -10.63 6.89
C TYR A 39 -15.37 -9.48 7.41
N ARG A 40 -15.44 -8.36 6.69
CA ARG A 40 -16.20 -7.17 7.10
C ARG A 40 -17.70 -7.50 7.32
N PRO A 41 -18.40 -8.17 6.38
CA PRO A 41 -19.78 -8.60 6.62
C PRO A 41 -19.91 -9.53 7.83
N PHE A 42 -18.99 -10.48 8.00
CA PHE A 42 -19.01 -11.39 9.15
C PHE A 42 -18.90 -10.62 10.48
N ILE A 43 -17.98 -9.65 10.59
CA ILE A 43 -17.83 -8.81 11.78
C ILE A 43 -19.14 -8.05 12.07
N TYR A 44 -19.69 -7.36 11.07
CA TYR A 44 -20.89 -6.55 11.25
C TYR A 44 -22.14 -7.38 11.56
N THR A 45 -22.34 -8.51 10.88
CA THR A 45 -23.52 -9.38 11.10
C THR A 45 -23.50 -10.04 12.47
N ASN A 46 -22.31 -10.35 13.00
CA ASN A 46 -22.18 -10.99 14.31
C ASN A 46 -21.97 -9.97 15.46
N GLY A 47 -21.96 -8.66 15.17
CA GLY A 47 -21.74 -7.61 16.16
C GLY A 47 -20.39 -7.73 16.88
N ILE A 48 -19.37 -8.28 16.21
CA ILE A 48 -18.05 -8.49 16.78
C ILE A 48 -17.34 -7.14 16.86
N ASN A 49 -16.81 -6.81 18.04
CA ASN A 49 -15.91 -5.66 18.17
C ASN A 49 -14.48 -6.10 17.78
N ASP A 50 -14.08 -5.77 16.56
CA ASP A 50 -12.73 -6.03 16.04
C ASP A 50 -11.81 -4.82 16.11
N PHE A 51 -12.12 -3.85 16.98
CA PHE A 51 -11.34 -2.61 17.15
C PHE A 51 -11.21 -1.81 15.85
N TYR A 52 -12.28 -1.76 15.04
CA TYR A 52 -12.38 -0.97 13.80
C TYR A 52 -11.46 -1.46 12.66
N ILE A 53 -10.95 -2.70 12.75
CA ILE A 53 -10.14 -3.30 11.66
C ILE A 53 -10.99 -3.41 10.40
N ALA A 54 -12.24 -3.89 10.51
CA ALA A 54 -13.16 -4.02 9.40
C ALA A 54 -13.43 -2.68 8.71
N ASP A 55 -13.54 -1.58 9.46
CA ASP A 55 -13.81 -0.25 8.93
C ASP A 55 -12.60 0.29 8.14
N THR A 56 -11.40 0.11 8.70
CA THR A 56 -10.15 0.67 8.16
C THR A 56 -9.41 -0.23 7.15
N LEU A 57 -10.02 -1.32 6.66
CA LEU A 57 -9.42 -2.22 5.67
C LEU A 57 -8.93 -1.50 4.41
N GLY A 58 -9.67 -0.47 3.97
CA GLY A 58 -9.33 0.33 2.79
C GLY A 58 -8.03 1.09 3.00
N ASN A 59 -7.87 1.76 4.14
CA ASN A 59 -6.70 2.56 4.45
C ASN A 59 -5.51 1.73 4.89
N SER A 60 -5.73 0.59 5.53
CA SER A 60 -4.64 -0.33 5.90
C SER A 60 -4.08 -1.06 4.67
N LEU A 61 -4.85 -1.97 4.09
CA LEU A 61 -4.40 -2.80 2.96
C LEU A 61 -4.26 -1.98 1.67
N GLY A 62 -5.10 -0.96 1.46
CA GLY A 62 -4.97 -0.07 0.31
C GLY A 62 -3.70 0.79 0.36
N THR A 63 -3.25 1.22 1.54
CA THR A 63 -1.96 1.91 1.67
C THR A 63 -0.80 0.96 1.37
N ILE A 64 -0.81 -0.26 1.91
CA ILE A 64 0.21 -1.29 1.61
C ILE A 64 0.25 -1.55 0.10
N ALA A 65 -0.91 -1.78 -0.52
CA ALA A 65 -1.03 -1.99 -1.95
C ALA A 65 -0.43 -0.82 -2.75
N THR A 66 -0.86 0.41 -2.44
CA THR A 66 -0.41 1.62 -3.13
C THR A 66 1.11 1.80 -3.00
N VAL A 67 1.64 1.73 -1.78
CA VAL A 67 3.08 1.86 -1.52
C VAL A 67 3.87 0.86 -2.35
N PHE A 68 3.56 -0.44 -2.25
CA PHE A 68 4.37 -1.47 -2.89
C PHE A 68 4.22 -1.49 -4.43
N VAL A 69 3.07 -1.12 -4.97
CA VAL A 69 2.90 -0.89 -6.42
C VAL A 69 3.79 0.27 -6.88
N PHE A 70 3.74 1.44 -6.22
CA PHE A 70 4.57 2.59 -6.60
C PHE A 70 6.07 2.29 -6.48
N VAL A 71 6.49 1.61 -5.41
CA VAL A 71 7.88 1.18 -5.24
C VAL A 71 8.30 0.21 -6.34
N SER A 72 7.43 -0.72 -6.75
CA SER A 72 7.75 -1.65 -7.85
C SER A 72 7.95 -0.95 -9.20
N VAL A 73 7.16 0.09 -9.48
CA VAL A 73 7.17 0.79 -10.76
C VAL A 73 8.28 1.83 -10.80
N LEU A 74 8.40 2.66 -9.77
CA LEU A 74 9.27 3.84 -9.74
C LEU A 74 10.59 3.62 -8.99
N GLY A 75 10.70 2.60 -8.15
CA GLY A 75 11.86 2.37 -7.30
C GLY A 75 13.12 2.01 -8.10
N THR A 76 14.25 2.69 -7.85
CA THR A 76 15.53 2.44 -8.55
C THR A 76 16.62 1.84 -7.68
N ASP A 77 16.60 2.14 -6.38
CA ASP A 77 17.59 1.71 -5.38
C ASP A 77 16.96 1.82 -3.98
N HIS A 78 17.60 1.22 -2.96
CA HIS A 78 17.00 1.13 -1.63
C HIS A 78 16.70 2.49 -0.99
N ALA A 79 17.53 3.51 -1.22
CA ALA A 79 17.32 4.82 -0.64
C ALA A 79 16.08 5.48 -1.26
N LYS A 80 15.94 5.42 -2.59
CA LYS A 80 14.76 5.94 -3.29
C LYS A 80 13.50 5.15 -2.99
N ASP A 81 13.57 3.84 -2.81
CA ASP A 81 12.41 3.03 -2.44
C ASP A 81 11.89 3.43 -1.04
N ILE A 82 12.78 3.60 -0.05
CA ILE A 82 12.39 4.07 1.30
C ILE A 82 11.79 5.48 1.23
N PHE A 83 12.38 6.38 0.42
CA PHE A 83 11.82 7.70 0.19
C PHE A 83 10.40 7.60 -0.40
N LEU A 84 10.22 6.78 -1.45
CA LEU A 84 8.91 6.55 -2.07
C LEU A 84 7.89 5.99 -1.09
N ILE A 85 8.24 5.03 -0.23
CA ILE A 85 7.35 4.49 0.80
C ILE A 85 6.78 5.61 1.68
N ARG A 86 7.66 6.50 2.18
CA ARG A 86 7.26 7.62 3.03
C ARG A 86 6.43 8.64 2.28
N THR A 87 6.86 9.04 1.08
CA THR A 87 6.15 10.03 0.26
C THR A 87 4.77 9.54 -0.15
N VAL A 88 4.63 8.28 -0.56
CA VAL A 88 3.34 7.69 -0.92
C VAL A 88 2.44 7.59 0.30
N THR A 89 2.96 7.18 1.46
CA THR A 89 2.19 7.18 2.72
C THR A 89 1.66 8.57 3.04
N ILE A 90 2.51 9.60 2.97
CA ILE A 90 2.09 10.99 3.20
C ILE A 90 1.05 11.42 2.16
N ALA A 91 1.21 11.04 0.89
CA ALA A 91 0.25 11.36 -0.16
C ALA A 91 -1.13 10.74 0.12
N VAL A 92 -1.20 9.52 0.64
CA VAL A 92 -2.47 8.88 1.05
C VAL A 92 -3.08 9.60 2.25
N ILE A 93 -2.28 10.03 3.23
CA ILE A 93 -2.78 10.86 4.36
C ILE A 93 -3.36 12.19 3.85
N VAL A 94 -2.65 12.86 2.93
CA VAL A 94 -3.13 14.11 2.32
C VAL A 94 -4.40 13.87 1.52
N TYR A 95 -4.52 12.73 0.83
CA TYR A 95 -5.74 12.34 0.13
C TYR A 95 -6.93 12.19 1.09
N GLU A 96 -6.73 11.55 2.24
CA GLU A 96 -7.76 11.45 3.30
C GLU A 96 -8.16 12.82 3.84
N LEU A 97 -7.19 13.70 4.09
CA LEU A 97 -7.48 15.07 4.53
C LEU A 97 -8.20 15.90 3.47
N ALA A 98 -8.06 15.53 2.19
CA ALA A 98 -8.74 16.15 1.07
C ALA A 98 -10.15 15.57 0.80
N HIS A 99 -10.58 14.52 1.50
CA HIS A 99 -11.92 13.93 1.35
C HIS A 99 -13.10 14.93 1.45
N PRO A 100 -13.06 15.98 2.30
CA PRO A 100 -14.10 17.01 2.33
C PRO A 100 -14.32 17.72 0.99
N LEU A 101 -13.28 17.85 0.17
CA LEU A 101 -13.39 18.43 -1.17
C LEU A 101 -14.21 17.55 -2.12
N LEU A 102 -14.38 16.27 -1.79
CA LEU A 102 -15.17 15.28 -2.53
C LEU A 102 -16.52 14.98 -1.84
N GLY A 103 -16.89 15.76 -0.82
CA GLY A 103 -18.15 15.59 -0.08
C GLY A 103 -18.15 14.45 0.95
N LYS A 104 -16.97 13.93 1.32
CA LYS A 104 -16.80 12.91 2.36
C LYS A 104 -16.23 13.51 3.66
N THR A 105 -16.58 12.95 4.81
CA THR A 105 -15.98 13.37 6.09
C THR A 105 -14.57 12.80 6.24
N ILE A 106 -13.74 13.49 7.01
CA ILE A 106 -12.43 12.96 7.44
C ILE A 106 -12.68 11.95 8.56
N ASP A 107 -12.16 10.73 8.41
CA ASP A 107 -12.14 9.73 9.48
C ASP A 107 -10.74 9.66 10.12
N PRO A 108 -10.58 10.04 11.40
CA PRO A 108 -9.31 9.90 12.11
C PRO A 108 -8.76 8.47 12.15
N LEU A 109 -9.64 7.45 12.16
CA LEU A 109 -9.22 6.05 12.18
C LEU A 109 -8.54 5.65 10.86
N ASP A 110 -9.03 6.16 9.74
CA ASP A 110 -8.43 5.93 8.42
C ASP A 110 -7.05 6.58 8.30
N ILE A 111 -6.85 7.76 8.91
CA ILE A 111 -5.53 8.39 9.00
C ILE A 111 -4.58 7.54 9.86
N ILE A 112 -5.03 7.07 11.03
CA ILE A 112 -4.23 6.20 11.90
C ILE A 112 -3.86 4.91 11.19
N ALA A 113 -4.82 4.26 10.52
CA ALA A 113 -4.61 3.05 9.74
C ALA A 113 -3.58 3.26 8.62
N THR A 114 -3.64 4.40 7.93
CA THR A 114 -2.67 4.78 6.90
C THR A 114 -1.26 4.95 7.48
N VAL A 115 -1.11 5.62 8.62
CA VAL A 115 0.18 5.80 9.30
C VAL A 115 0.77 4.44 9.72
N VAL A 116 -0.04 3.59 10.35
CA VAL A 116 0.38 2.24 10.78
C VAL A 116 0.78 1.39 9.57
N ALA A 117 0.00 1.42 8.49
CA ALA A 117 0.29 0.70 7.25
C ALA A 117 1.58 1.20 6.56
N GLY A 118 1.84 2.51 6.59
CA GLY A 118 3.08 3.08 6.06
C GLY A 118 4.32 2.65 6.86
N ILE A 119 4.25 2.70 8.19
CA ILE A 119 5.31 2.21 9.08
C ILE A 119 5.56 0.72 8.85
N PHE A 120 4.48 -0.07 8.80
CA PHE A 120 4.54 -1.49 8.50
C PHE A 120 5.20 -1.76 7.14
N SER A 121 4.84 -0.99 6.11
CA SER A 121 5.42 -1.12 4.77
C SER A 121 6.92 -0.83 4.75
N GLU A 122 7.38 0.18 5.48
CA GLU A 122 8.82 0.47 5.59
C GLU A 122 9.56 -0.67 6.33
N ILE A 123 9.02 -1.19 7.43
CA ILE A 123 9.59 -2.32 8.16
C ILE A 123 9.65 -3.55 7.25
N LEU A 124 8.54 -3.90 6.60
CA LEU A 124 8.43 -5.04 5.71
C LEU A 124 9.45 -4.95 4.56
N TYR A 125 9.55 -3.78 3.92
CA TYR A 125 10.53 -3.54 2.86
C TYR A 125 11.97 -3.80 3.35
N ARG A 126 12.34 -3.26 4.52
CA ARG A 126 13.67 -3.44 5.11
C ARG A 126 13.98 -4.88 5.49
N VAL A 127 12.96 -5.65 5.93
CA VAL A 127 13.10 -7.06 6.28
C VAL A 127 13.30 -7.93 5.04
N ILE A 128 12.54 -7.68 3.98
CA ILE A 128 12.58 -8.47 2.74
C ILE A 128 13.84 -8.18 1.93
N HIS A 129 14.18 -6.90 1.78
CA HIS A 129 15.30 -6.44 0.97
C HIS A 129 16.51 -6.08 1.83
N ARG A 130 16.80 -6.91 2.84
CA ARG A 130 17.99 -6.74 3.69
C ARG A 130 19.23 -6.61 2.81
N SER A 131 19.88 -5.46 2.90
CA SER A 131 21.20 -5.18 2.35
C SER A 131 22.28 -5.74 3.27
#